data_AF-A0A924AU40-F1
#
_entry.id   AF-A0A924AU40-F1
#
_cell.length_a   1.000
_cell.length_b   1.000
_cell.length_c   1.000
_cell.angle_alpha   90.00
_cell.angle_beta   90.00
_cell.angle_gamma   90.00
#
_symmetry.space_group_name_H-M   'P 1'
#
loop_
_entity.id
_entity.type
_entity.pdbx_description
1 polymer ?
#
loop_
_entity_poly.entity_id
_entity_poly.type
_entity_poly.pdbx_seq_one_letter_code
_entity_poly.pdbx_strand_id
1 'polypeptide(L)'
;MDLQQAMHLLDQSFIDLYTRLYRVNLYQVEEDVIYNACLSIFRDNTRNEAPAYAAAFTDAARALVSIYTEKEAAIAIRDIQKHVQWDGMWNFLKGYFREAHAMYIGDISY
;
A
#
# COMPACT_ATOMS: atom_id res chain seq x y z
N MET A 1 10.15 -8.65 0.85
CA MET A 1 8.86 -8.86 0.16
C MET A 1 9.09 -9.36 -1.27
N ASP A 2 8.27 -10.30 -1.74
CA ASP A 2 8.25 -10.74 -3.14
C ASP A 2 6.96 -10.28 -3.87
N LEU A 3 6.95 -10.38 -5.19
CA LEU A 3 5.83 -9.94 -6.03
C LEU A 3 4.53 -10.70 -5.72
N GLN A 4 4.59 -12.01 -5.48
CA GLN A 4 3.40 -12.83 -5.29
C GLN A 4 2.72 -12.52 -3.96
N GLN A 5 3.50 -12.28 -2.91
CA GLN A 5 3.01 -11.80 -1.62
C GLN A 5 2.38 -10.41 -1.75
N ALA A 6 3.05 -9.47 -2.44
CA ALA A 6 2.50 -8.14 -2.68
C ALA A 6 1.19 -8.17 -3.48
N MET A 7 1.10 -9.02 -4.50
CA MET A 7 -0.14 -9.25 -5.26
C MET A 7 -1.25 -9.78 -4.38
N HIS A 8 -0.98 -10.77 -3.53
CA HIS A 8 -2.01 -11.32 -2.64
C HIS A 8 -2.55 -10.26 -1.66
N LEU A 9 -1.66 -9.46 -1.08
CA LEU A 9 -2.05 -8.38 -0.17
C LEU A 9 -2.88 -7.30 -0.87
N LEU A 10 -2.46 -6.86 -2.06
CA LEU A 10 -3.21 -5.87 -2.83
C LEU A 10 -4.54 -6.38 -3.36
N ASP A 11 -4.61 -7.62 -3.82
CA ASP A 11 -5.85 -8.21 -4.31
C ASP A 11 -6.91 -8.24 -3.19
N GLN A 12 -6.52 -8.66 -1.99
CA GLN A 12 -7.40 -8.60 -0.81
C GLN A 12 -7.80 -7.16 -0.45
N SER A 13 -6.82 -6.25 -0.41
CA SER A 13 -7.08 -4.84 -0.09
C SER A 13 -8.04 -4.19 -1.10
N PHE A 14 -7.87 -4.48 -2.39
CA PHE A 14 -8.78 -3.98 -3.42
C PHE A 14 -10.18 -4.57 -3.28
N ILE A 15 -10.33 -5.86 -2.96
CA ILE A 15 -11.65 -6.47 -2.68
C ILE A 15 -12.36 -5.72 -1.55
N ASP A 16 -11.66 -5.43 -0.45
CA ASP A 16 -12.20 -4.67 0.67
C ASP A 16 -12.61 -3.25 0.24
N LEU A 17 -11.75 -2.59 -0.52
CA LEU A 17 -11.98 -1.25 -1.06
C LEU A 17 -13.20 -1.21 -2.00
N TYR A 18 -13.32 -2.15 -2.93
CA TYR A 18 -14.47 -2.28 -3.86
C TYR A 18 -15.77 -2.62 -3.13
N THR A 19 -15.68 -3.42 -2.06
CA THR A 19 -16.87 -3.79 -1.28
C THR A 19 -17.45 -2.57 -0.56
N ARG A 20 -16.60 -1.63 -0.14
CA ARG A 20 -17.01 -0.45 0.63
C ARG A 20 -17.26 0.77 -0.25
N LEU A 21 -16.56 0.89 -1.36
CA LEU A 21 -16.71 1.95 -2.34
C LEU A 21 -17.35 1.37 -3.59
N TYR A 22 -18.62 1.75 -3.83
CA TYR A 22 -19.38 1.34 -5.02
C TYR A 22 -18.63 1.58 -6.34
N ARG A 23 -17.74 2.57 -6.39
CA ARG A 23 -16.75 2.78 -7.46
C ARG A 23 -15.42 3.19 -6.85
N VAL A 24 -14.35 2.53 -7.30
CA VAL A 24 -12.98 2.90 -6.98
C VAL A 24 -12.35 3.57 -8.21
N ASN A 25 -11.71 4.71 -8.00
CA ASN A 25 -10.97 5.43 -9.04
C ASN A 25 -9.46 5.18 -8.93
N LEU A 26 -8.70 5.61 -9.93
CA LEU A 26 -7.25 5.38 -9.99
C LEU A 26 -6.50 5.98 -8.80
N TYR A 27 -6.93 7.14 -8.30
CA TYR A 27 -6.32 7.78 -7.13
C TYR A 27 -6.43 6.91 -5.88
N GLN A 28 -7.59 6.29 -5.66
CA GLN A 28 -7.80 5.38 -4.54
C GLN A 28 -6.97 4.09 -4.68
N VAL A 29 -6.77 3.61 -5.91
CA VAL A 29 -5.84 2.49 -6.18
C VAL A 29 -4.41 2.90 -5.83
N GLU A 30 -3.95 4.08 -6.27
CA GLU A 30 -2.61 4.58 -5.95
C GLU A 30 -2.38 4.72 -4.45
N GLU A 31 -3.32 5.31 -3.72
CA GLU A 31 -3.26 5.42 -2.25
C GLU A 31 -3.14 4.04 -1.61
N ASP A 32 -3.97 3.09 -2.03
CA ASP A 32 -4.01 1.77 -1.42
C ASP A 32 -2.72 0.98 -1.69
N VAL A 33 -2.11 1.14 -2.88
CA VAL A 33 -0.79 0.61 -3.21
C VAL A 33 0.29 1.17 -2.29
N ILE A 34 0.31 2.50 -2.12
CA ILE A 34 1.31 3.18 -1.29
C ILE A 34 1.16 2.76 0.18
N TYR A 35 -0.06 2.73 0.69
CA TYR A 35 -0.33 2.49 2.11
C TYR A 35 -0.18 1.03 2.52
N ASN A 36 -0.53 0.07 1.65
CA ASN A 36 -0.22 -1.34 1.88
C ASN A 36 1.29 -1.63 1.86
N ALA A 37 2.03 -0.99 0.94
CA ALA A 37 3.49 -1.09 0.94
C ALA A 37 4.09 -0.55 2.25
N CYS A 38 3.65 0.63 2.68
CA CYS A 38 4.10 1.22 3.95
C CYS A 38 3.74 0.32 5.15
N LEU A 39 2.51 -0.19 5.21
CA LEU A 39 2.06 -1.09 6.27
C LEU A 39 2.95 -2.33 6.36
N SER A 40 3.26 -2.95 5.21
CA SER A 40 4.13 -4.13 5.15
C SER A 40 5.54 -3.83 5.66
N ILE A 41 6.13 -2.71 5.22
CA ILE A 41 7.45 -2.25 5.67
C ILE A 41 7.49 -2.03 7.19
N PHE A 42 6.43 -1.43 7.77
CA PHE A 42 6.36 -1.21 9.22
C PHE A 42 6.17 -2.52 10.00
N ARG A 43 5.34 -3.44 9.50
CA ARG A 43 5.11 -4.74 10.14
C ARG A 43 6.35 -5.61 10.16
N ASP A 44 7.13 -5.55 9.09
CA ASP A 44 8.36 -6.34 8.95
C ASP A 44 9.56 -5.64 9.60
N ASN A 45 9.40 -4.38 10.04
CA ASN A 45 10.45 -3.53 10.62
C ASN A 45 11.67 -3.35 9.68
N THR A 46 11.45 -3.31 8.36
CA THR A 46 12.50 -3.24 7.34
C THR A 46 12.46 -1.94 6.53
N ARG A 47 12.52 -0.77 7.18
CA ARG A 47 12.46 0.54 6.48
C ARG A 47 13.55 0.74 5.43
N ASN A 48 14.72 0.14 5.63
CA ASN A 48 15.85 0.15 4.69
C ASN A 48 15.54 -0.62 3.39
N GLU A 49 14.56 -1.53 3.41
CA GLU A 49 14.13 -2.29 2.24
C GLU A 49 12.98 -1.61 1.46
N ALA A 50 12.60 -0.38 1.84
CA ALA A 50 11.51 0.34 1.19
C ALA A 50 11.56 0.36 -0.35
N PRO A 51 12.72 0.48 -1.02
CA PRO A 51 12.78 0.38 -2.48
C PRO A 51 12.31 -0.97 -3.04
N ALA A 52 12.62 -2.08 -2.36
CA ALA A 52 12.22 -3.42 -2.78
C ALA A 52 10.71 -3.64 -2.61
N TYR A 53 10.14 -3.17 -1.50
CA TYR A 53 8.69 -3.20 -1.28
C TYR A 53 7.97 -2.31 -2.27
N ALA A 54 8.48 -1.10 -2.51
CA ALA A 54 7.91 -0.19 -3.49
C ALA A 54 7.81 -0.84 -4.88
N ALA A 55 8.90 -1.42 -5.38
CA ALA A 55 8.89 -2.14 -6.65
C ALA A 55 7.86 -3.29 -6.66
N ALA A 56 7.88 -4.14 -5.63
CA ALA A 56 6.97 -5.28 -5.55
C ALA A 56 5.48 -4.87 -5.56
N PHE A 57 5.12 -3.84 -4.79
CA PHE A 57 3.75 -3.34 -4.72
C PHE A 57 3.31 -2.63 -6.00
N THR A 58 4.20 -1.87 -6.65
CA THR A 58 3.83 -1.23 -7.93
C THR A 58 3.75 -2.24 -9.08
N ASP A 59 4.60 -3.25 -9.11
CA ASP A 59 4.52 -4.32 -10.11
C ASP A 59 3.25 -5.17 -9.91
N ALA A 60 2.90 -5.45 -8.64
CA ALA A 60 1.65 -6.10 -8.29
C ALA A 60 0.42 -5.29 -8.75
N ALA A 61 0.41 -3.98 -8.49
CA ALA A 61 -0.67 -3.08 -8.91
C ALA A 61 -0.84 -3.08 -10.43
N ARG A 62 0.25 -3.03 -11.19
CA ARG A 62 0.24 -3.10 -12.66
C ARG A 62 -0.28 -4.44 -13.19
N ALA A 63 -0.01 -5.53 -12.47
CA ALA A 63 -0.51 -6.85 -12.85
C ALA A 63 -2.01 -7.00 -12.58
N LEU A 64 -2.53 -6.35 -11.53
CA LEU A 64 -3.93 -6.45 -11.10
C LEU A 64 -4.85 -5.40 -11.73
N VAL A 65 -4.33 -4.21 -12.04
CA VAL A 65 -5.12 -3.04 -12.46
C VAL A 65 -4.61 -2.51 -13.80
N SER A 66 -5.34 -2.78 -14.88
CA SER A 66 -4.92 -2.47 -16.26
C SER A 66 -4.70 -0.98 -16.56
N ILE A 67 -5.37 -0.10 -15.82
CA ILE A 67 -5.22 1.36 -15.96
C ILE A 67 -4.08 1.94 -15.11
N TYR A 68 -3.46 1.13 -14.25
CA TYR A 68 -2.32 1.54 -13.45
C TYR A 68 -1.04 1.33 -14.26
N THR A 69 -0.36 2.41 -14.65
CA THR A 69 0.75 2.34 -15.61
C THR A 69 2.11 2.62 -14.94
N GLU A 70 3.16 2.64 -15.75
CA GLU A 70 4.51 3.04 -15.33
C GLU A 70 4.53 4.43 -14.69
N LYS A 71 3.64 5.33 -15.13
CA LYS A 71 3.58 6.70 -14.61
C LYS A 71 3.14 6.71 -13.14
N GLU A 72 2.05 6.01 -12.84
CA GLU A 72 1.51 5.86 -11.48
C GLU A 72 2.50 5.09 -10.60
N ALA A 73 3.12 4.04 -11.14
CA ALA A 73 4.17 3.28 -10.46
C ALA A 73 5.36 4.16 -10.03
N ALA A 74 5.87 5.01 -10.93
CA ALA A 74 6.99 5.89 -10.61
C ALA A 74 6.65 6.90 -9.49
N ILE A 75 5.41 7.39 -9.46
CA ILE A 75 4.92 8.27 -8.40
C ILE A 75 4.83 7.50 -7.07
N ALA A 76 4.19 6.33 -7.08
CA ALA A 76 4.03 5.51 -5.89
C ALA A 76 5.37 5.06 -5.29
N ILE A 77 6.36 4.70 -6.11
CA ILE A 77 7.70 4.32 -5.64
C ILE A 77 8.33 5.45 -4.82
N ARG A 78 8.26 6.69 -5.32
CA ARG A 78 8.79 7.86 -4.61
C ARG A 78 8.02 8.12 -3.33
N ASP A 79 6.69 8.05 -3.39
CA ASP A 79 5.83 8.41 -2.28
C ASP A 79 5.88 7.37 -1.14
N ILE A 80 6.02 6.08 -1.45
CA ILE A 80 6.30 5.02 -0.46
C ILE A 80 7.60 5.34 0.29
N GLN A 81 8.69 5.60 -0.43
CA GLN A 81 9.98 5.91 0.19
C GLN A 81 9.92 7.15 1.07
N LYS A 82 9.16 8.17 0.68
CA LYS A 82 8.94 9.37 1.49
C LYS A 82 8.10 9.07 2.73
N HIS A 83 6.99 8.34 2.58
CA HIS A 83 6.04 8.11 3.65
C HIS A 83 6.60 7.22 4.76
N VAL A 84 7.39 6.20 4.45
CA VAL A 84 7.99 5.35 5.50
C VAL A 84 9.00 6.08 6.39
N GLN A 85 9.53 7.21 5.92
CA GLN A 85 10.42 8.08 6.69
C GLN A 85 9.65 9.11 7.53
N TRP A 86 8.34 9.25 7.32
CA TRP A 86 7.53 10.16 8.09
C TRP A 86 7.09 9.54 9.42
N ASP A 87 7.48 10.15 10.55
CA ASP A 87 7.16 9.65 11.89
C ASP A 87 5.66 9.52 12.16
N GLY A 88 4.82 10.36 11.54
CA GLY A 88 3.37 10.30 11.66
C GLY A 88 2.70 9.20 10.84
N MET A 89 3.46 8.50 9.98
CA MET A 89 2.89 7.59 9.00
C MET A 89 2.15 6.41 9.63
N TRP A 90 2.66 5.83 10.72
CA TRP A 90 1.96 4.72 11.39
C TRP A 90 0.57 5.14 11.91
N ASN A 91 0.47 6.32 12.51
CA ASN A 91 -0.81 6.84 13.00
C ASN A 91 -1.76 7.18 11.84
N PHE A 92 -1.24 7.69 10.73
CA PHE A 92 -2.01 7.88 9.52
C PHE A 92 -2.57 6.56 8.99
N LEU A 93 -1.72 5.52 8.88
CA LEU A 93 -2.13 4.19 8.43
C LEU A 93 -3.24 3.59 9.31
N LYS A 94 -3.17 3.79 10.64
CA LYS A 94 -4.25 3.36 11.54
C LYS A 94 -5.60 3.99 11.19
N GLY A 95 -5.60 5.28 10.85
CA GLY A 95 -6.80 5.97 10.39
C GLY A 95 -7.29 5.43 9.04
N TYR A 96 -6.40 5.36 8.06
CA TYR A 96 -6.70 4.90 6.71
C TYR A 96 -7.28 3.48 6.70
N PHE A 97 -6.60 2.48 7.29
CA PHE A 97 -7.07 1.09 7.25
C PHE A 97 -8.37 0.89 8.05
N ARG A 98 -8.60 1.67 9.11
CA ARG A 98 -9.89 1.64 9.80
C ARG A 98 -11.01 2.20 8.92
N GLU A 99 -10.76 3.30 8.23
CA GLU A 99 -11.78 4.04 7.49
C GLU A 99 -12.05 3.49 6.09
N ALA A 100 -11.01 3.05 5.38
CA ALA A 100 -11.09 2.47 4.03
C ALA A 100 -11.31 0.96 4.04
N HIS A 101 -10.71 0.23 4.99
CA HIS A 101 -10.71 -1.25 5.02
C HIS A 101 -11.44 -1.89 6.20
N ALA A 102 -12.02 -1.09 7.11
CA ALA A 102 -12.61 -1.59 8.36
C ALA A 102 -11.65 -2.48 9.17
N MET A 103 -10.34 -2.29 8.98
CA MET A 103 -9.28 -3.11 9.54
C MET A 103 -8.59 -2.36 10.67
N TYR A 104 -8.46 -3.03 11.83
CA TYR A 104 -7.64 -2.55 12.92
C TYR A 104 -6.23 -3.15 12.80
N ILE A 105 -5.22 -2.29 12.65
CA ILE A 105 -3.83 -2.72 12.43
C ILE A 105 -2.95 -2.70 13.69
N GLY A 106 -3.52 -2.37 14.87
CA GLY A 106 -2.81 -2.39 16.15
C GLY A 106 -1.73 -1.32 16.29
N ASP A 107 -0.87 -1.48 17.30
CA ASP A 107 0.37 -0.74 17.47
C ASP A 107 1.57 -1.63 17.12
N ILE A 108 2.63 -1.02 16.59
CA ILE A 108 3.92 -1.69 16.38
C ILE A 108 4.73 -1.64 17.68
N SER A 109 5.26 -2.79 18.09
CA SER A 109 6.20 -2.88 19.20
C SER A 109 7.60 -2.54 18.66
N TYR A 110 8.23 -1.49 19.18
CA TYR A 110 9.59 -1.08 18.82
C TYR A 110 10.64 -1.91 19.55
#